data_AF-A0A5N5WKU2-F1
#
_entry.id   AF-A0A5N5WKU2-F1
#
_cell.length_a   1.000
_cell.length_b   1.000
_cell.length_c   1.000
_cell.angle_alpha   90.00
_cell.angle_beta   90.00
_cell.angle_gamma   90.00
#
_symmetry.space_group_name_H-M   'P 1'
#
loop_
_entity.id
_entity.type
_entity.pdbx_description
1 polymer ?
#
loop_
_entity_poly.entity_id
_entity_poly.type
_entity_poly.pdbx_seq_one_letter_code
_entity_poly.pdbx_strand_id
1 'polypeptide(L)'
;MPAAYLLFPFTSLGLGFSNRTLQEYGEGGFKQMVLTEIHTLLGANLVSSSVLEIKQLLREPGDCEFGAQIIQESFGGLRRFTEGILQAKFKRIASGEKRHKL
;
A
#
# COMPACT_ATOMS: atom_id res chain seq x y z
N MET A 1 1.88 -5.83 -25.25
CA MET A 1 2.34 -5.37 -23.93
C MET A 1 1.22 -4.52 -23.35
N PRO A 2 0.35 -5.04 -22.47
CA PRO A 2 -0.72 -4.21 -21.93
C PRO A 2 -0.13 -3.22 -20.91
N ALA A 3 -0.74 -2.04 -20.85
CA ALA A 3 -0.32 -0.88 -20.09
C ALA A 3 -0.02 -1.25 -18.62
N ALA A 4 1.11 -0.75 -18.10
CA ALA A 4 1.33 -0.71 -16.67
C ALA A 4 0.18 0.11 -16.04
N TYR A 5 -0.66 -0.53 -15.22
CA TYR A 5 -1.71 0.14 -14.47
C TYR A 5 -1.06 1.03 -13.41
N LEU A 6 -0.70 2.26 -13.79
CA LEU A 6 -0.37 3.28 -12.81
C LEU A 6 -1.66 3.69 -12.09
N LEU A 7 -1.67 3.50 -10.77
CA LEU A 7 -2.73 4.00 -9.89
C LEU A 7 -2.59 5.52 -9.75
N PHE A 8 -3.15 6.25 -10.72
CA PHE A 8 -3.35 7.69 -10.62
C PHE A 8 -4.44 8.01 -9.59
N PRO A 9 -4.47 9.22 -9.01
CA PRO A 9 -5.41 9.57 -7.94
C PRO A 9 -6.89 9.30 -8.27
N PHE A 10 -7.27 9.47 -9.53
CA PHE A 10 -8.65 9.21 -9.97
C PHE A 10 -8.95 7.73 -10.16
N THR A 11 -7.97 6.93 -10.59
CA THR A 11 -8.15 5.47 -10.71
C THR A 11 -8.10 4.79 -9.35
N SER A 12 -7.30 5.29 -8.41
CA SER A 12 -7.27 4.77 -7.03
C SER A 12 -8.54 5.06 -6.26
N LEU A 13 -9.15 6.23 -6.47
CA LEU A 13 -10.45 6.56 -5.89
C LEU A 13 -11.58 5.71 -6.50
N GLY A 14 -11.60 5.56 -7.83
CA GLY A 14 -12.62 4.76 -8.52
C GLY A 14 -12.60 3.26 -8.17
N LEU A 15 -11.43 2.74 -7.77
CA LEU A 15 -11.26 1.35 -7.30
C LEU A 15 -11.47 1.19 -5.79
N GLY A 16 -11.75 2.28 -5.06
CA GLY A 16 -11.91 2.25 -3.60
C GLY A 16 -10.60 2.02 -2.83
N PHE A 17 -9.44 2.13 -3.48
CA PHE A 17 -8.13 2.02 -2.81
C PHE A 17 -7.83 3.28 -1.97
N SER A 18 -8.24 4.44 -2.47
CA SER A 18 -8.16 5.71 -1.73
C SER A 18 -9.56 6.16 -1.34
N ASN A 19 -9.76 6.59 -0.09
CA ASN A 19 -11.07 7.06 0.36
C ASN A 19 -11.45 8.43 -0.20
N ARG A 20 -10.47 9.33 -0.34
CA ARG A 20 -10.65 10.69 -0.87
C ARG A 20 -9.33 11.28 -1.32
N THR A 21 -9.41 12.30 -2.18
CA THR A 21 -8.27 13.16 -2.51
C THR A 21 -8.29 14.41 -1.63
N LEU A 22 -7.11 14.82 -1.16
CA LEU A 22 -6.90 16.07 -0.43
C LEU A 22 -6.08 17.00 -1.32
N GLN A 23 -6.53 18.24 -1.50
CA GLN A 23 -5.74 19.26 -2.17
C GLN A 23 -4.87 19.96 -1.12
N GLU A 24 -3.57 19.69 -1.13
CA GLU A 24 -2.60 20.35 -0.25
C GLU A 24 -1.82 21.43 -1.01
N TYR A 25 -1.46 22.51 -0.30
CA TYR A 25 -0.42 23.44 -0.71
C TYR A 25 0.67 23.48 0.38
N GLY A 26 1.89 23.03 0.06
CA GLY A 26 3.08 23.14 0.92
C GLY A 26 3.50 21.84 1.63
N GLU A 27 4.68 21.82 2.26
CA GLU A 27 5.16 20.65 3.02
C GLU A 27 4.49 20.57 4.40
N GLY A 28 3.74 19.49 4.66
CA GLY A 28 3.27 19.11 5.99
C GLY A 28 1.78 19.38 6.29
N GLY A 29 1.07 20.10 5.42
CA GLY A 29 -0.37 20.30 5.50
C GLY A 29 -1.20 19.01 5.36
N PHE A 30 -0.75 18.04 4.58
CA PHE A 30 -1.45 16.78 4.33
C PHE A 30 -1.48 15.92 5.58
N LYS A 31 -0.34 15.76 6.25
CA LYS A 31 -0.28 15.05 7.53
C LYS A 31 -1.23 15.69 8.54
N GLN A 32 -1.24 17.02 8.63
CA GLN A 32 -2.12 17.72 9.55
C GLN A 32 -3.60 17.52 9.20
N MET A 33 -3.97 17.63 7.92
CA MET A 33 -5.34 17.37 7.45
C MET A 33 -5.80 15.94 7.77
N VAL A 34 -4.95 14.94 7.52
CA VAL A 34 -5.25 13.53 7.83
C VAL A 34 -5.43 13.32 9.33
N LEU A 35 -4.56 13.88 10.17
CA LEU A 35 -4.70 13.75 11.62
C LEU A 35 -5.98 14.41 12.14
N THR A 36 -6.31 15.60 11.62
CA THR A 36 -7.57 16.29 11.95
C THR A 36 -8.78 15.43 11.58
N GLU A 37 -8.78 14.80 10.41
CA GLU A 37 -9.85 13.91 9.97
C GLU A 37 -9.95 12.66 10.86
N ILE A 38 -8.82 12.02 11.18
CA ILE A 38 -8.79 10.87 12.11
C ILE A 38 -9.36 11.26 13.48
N HIS A 39 -8.95 12.39 14.04
CA HIS A 39 -9.48 12.86 15.32
C HIS A 39 -10.96 13.23 15.26
N THR A 40 -11.45 13.70 14.12
CA THR A 40 -12.87 14.03 13.92
C THR A 40 -13.72 12.77 13.82
N LEU A 41 -13.23 11.73 13.14
CA LEU A 41 -13.96 10.49 12.92
C LEU A 41 -13.84 9.52 14.11
N LEU A 42 -12.62 9.33 14.62
CA LEU A 42 -12.23 8.34 15.62
C LEU A 42 -11.88 8.95 16.98
N GLY A 43 -12.30 10.19 17.23
CA GLY A 43 -12.04 10.91 18.47
C GLY A 43 -12.90 10.44 19.66
N ALA A 44 -13.13 11.36 20.60
CA ALA A 44 -13.85 11.09 21.85
C ALA A 44 -15.32 10.66 21.66
N ASN A 45 -15.84 10.73 20.43
CA ASN A 45 -17.18 10.32 20.05
C ASN A 45 -17.35 8.81 19.84
N LEU A 46 -16.27 8.02 19.91
CA LEU A 46 -16.31 6.56 19.72
C LEU A 46 -15.67 5.80 20.89
N VAL A 47 -16.21 4.62 21.15
CA VAL A 47 -15.60 3.65 22.09
C VAL A 47 -14.48 2.92 21.36
N SER A 48 -13.23 3.26 21.69
CA SER A 48 -12.06 2.75 20.97
C SER A 48 -11.94 1.21 21.01
N SER A 49 -12.32 0.57 22.12
CA SER A 49 -12.31 -0.89 22.24
C SER A 49 -13.27 -1.56 21.24
N SER A 50 -14.46 -1.00 21.04
CA SER A 50 -15.41 -1.53 20.06
C SER A 50 -14.90 -1.40 18.62
N VAL A 51 -14.22 -0.30 18.28
CA VAL A 51 -13.61 -0.13 16.96
C VAL A 51 -12.52 -1.17 16.71
N LEU A 52 -11.71 -1.48 17.73
CA LEU A 52 -10.69 -2.52 17.65
C LEU A 52 -11.30 -3.92 17.50
N GLU A 53 -12.35 -4.24 18.24
CA GLU A 53 -13.06 -5.53 18.14
C GLU A 53 -13.70 -5.72 16.76
N ILE A 54 -14.37 -4.69 16.23
CA ILE A 54 -14.91 -4.72 14.86
C ILE A 54 -13.78 -4.96 13.85
N LYS A 55 -12.65 -4.26 14.00
CA LYS A 55 -11.51 -4.44 13.10
C LYS A 55 -10.92 -5.85 13.19
N GLN A 56 -10.89 -6.45 14.38
CA GLN A 56 -10.46 -7.83 14.56
C GLN A 56 -11.38 -8.80 13.80
N LEU A 57 -12.70 -8.70 13.99
CA LEU A 57 -13.68 -9.53 13.30
C LEU A 57 -13.61 -9.39 11.77
N LEU A 58 -13.40 -8.18 11.26
CA LEU A 58 -13.25 -7.93 9.83
C LEU A 58 -11.97 -8.55 9.24
N ARG A 59 -10.88 -8.58 10.02
CA ARG A 59 -9.57 -9.05 9.56
C ARG A 59 -9.38 -10.55 9.67
N GLU A 60 -9.99 -11.17 10.68
CA GLU A 60 -9.79 -12.59 11.01
C GLU A 60 -9.90 -13.55 9.81
N PRO A 61 -10.88 -13.44 8.90
CA PRO A 61 -10.97 -14.33 7.75
C PRO A 61 -9.79 -14.20 6.78
N GLY A 62 -9.30 -12.96 6.56
CA GLY A 62 -8.23 -12.68 5.61
C GLY A 62 -6.83 -12.91 6.20
N ASP A 63 -6.64 -12.68 7.50
CA ASP A 63 -5.30 -12.70 8.11
C ASP A 63 -4.62 -14.08 7.99
N CYS A 64 -5.38 -15.18 8.02
CA CYS A 64 -4.83 -16.52 7.79
C CYS A 64 -4.33 -16.69 6.34
N GLU A 65 -5.14 -16.31 5.36
CA GLU A 65 -4.82 -16.42 3.94
C GLU A 65 -3.65 -15.50 3.56
N PHE A 66 -3.70 -14.24 3.99
CA PHE A 66 -2.60 -13.29 3.79
C PHE A 66 -1.32 -13.78 4.47
N GLY A 67 -1.41 -14.32 5.69
CA GLY A 67 -0.26 -14.90 6.38
C GLY A 67 0.40 -16.03 5.59
N ALA A 68 -0.39 -16.97 5.06
CA ALA A 68 0.11 -18.06 4.23
C ALA A 68 0.74 -17.54 2.92
N GLN A 69 0.08 -16.57 2.27
CA GLN A 69 0.57 -15.95 1.04
C GLN A 69 1.89 -15.20 1.25
N ILE A 70 2.03 -14.43 2.34
CA ILE A 70 3.27 -13.73 2.69
C ILE A 70 4.45 -14.69 2.78
N ILE A 71 4.25 -15.88 3.36
CA ILE A 71 5.29 -16.91 3.44
C ILE A 71 5.67 -17.39 2.04
N GLN A 72 4.68 -17.75 1.21
CA GLN A 72 4.92 -18.22 -0.16
C GLN A 72 5.64 -17.17 -1.02
N GLU A 73 5.22 -15.91 -0.92
CA GLU A 73 5.83 -14.80 -1.65
C GLU A 73 7.25 -14.53 -1.18
N SER A 74 7.51 -14.60 0.13
CA SER A 74 8.85 -14.41 0.69
C SER A 74 9.82 -15.46 0.19
N PHE A 75 9.45 -16.75 0.24
CA PHE A 75 10.30 -17.84 -0.24
C PHE A 75 10.43 -17.87 -1.77
N GLY A 76 9.35 -17.56 -2.48
CA GLY A 76 9.38 -17.37 -3.94
C GLY A 76 10.32 -16.24 -4.34
N GLY A 77 10.24 -15.10 -3.65
CA GLY A 77 11.12 -13.95 -3.83
C GLY A 77 12.59 -14.29 -3.54
N LEU A 78 12.85 -14.98 -2.42
CA LEU A 78 14.19 -15.44 -2.05
C LEU A 78 14.79 -16.36 -3.12
N ARG A 79 14.02 -17.33 -3.64
CA ARG A 79 14.48 -18.20 -4.72
C ARG A 79 14.88 -17.42 -5.97
N ARG A 80 14.05 -16.45 -6.41
CA ARG A 80 14.37 -15.59 -7.56
C ARG A 80 15.59 -14.72 -7.31
N PHE A 81 15.81 -14.32 -6.06
CA PHE A 81 16.98 -13.58 -5.65
C PHE A 81 18.25 -14.45 -5.71
N THR A 82 18.22 -15.69 -5.23
CA THR A 82 19.37 -16.61 -5.31
C THR A 82 19.72 -16.98 -6.75
N GLU A 83 18.73 -17.03 -7.65
CA GLU A 83 18.93 -17.25 -9.09
C GLU A 83 19.65 -16.07 -9.79
N GLY A 84 19.94 -14.95 -9.10
CA GLY A 84 20.67 -13.81 -9.67
C GLY A 84 19.85 -12.93 -10.63
N ILE A 85 18.59 -13.30 -10.88
CA ILE A 85 17.72 -12.67 -11.89
C ILE A 85 17.41 -11.22 -11.53
N LEU A 86 17.14 -10.96 -10.25
CA LEU A 86 16.76 -9.62 -9.79
C LEU A 86 17.96 -8.67 -9.83
N GLN A 87 19.15 -9.14 -9.46
CA GLN A 87 20.41 -8.39 -9.50
C GLN A 87 20.79 -8.02 -10.94
N ALA A 88 20.61 -8.96 -11.88
CA ALA A 88 20.80 -8.67 -13.30
C ALA A 88 19.81 -7.61 -13.81
N LYS A 89 18.53 -7.66 -13.39
CA LYS A 89 17.54 -6.62 -13.74
C LYS A 89 17.87 -5.26 -13.13
N PHE A 90 18.27 -5.21 -11.85
CA PHE A 90 18.66 -3.97 -11.19
C PHE A 90 19.91 -3.35 -11.82
N LYS A 91 20.92 -4.15 -12.21
CA LYS A 91 22.09 -3.66 -12.96
C LYS A 91 21.69 -2.97 -14.26
N ARG A 92 20.73 -3.52 -15.00
CA ARG A 92 20.21 -2.91 -16.24
C ARG A 92 19.40 -1.64 -16.00
N ILE A 93 18.70 -1.53 -14.87
CA ILE A 93 17.99 -0.29 -14.49
C ILE A 93 19.02 0.78 -14.12
N ALA A 94 20.01 0.43 -13.28
CA ALA A 94 21.07 1.34 -12.85
C ALA A 94 21.97 1.80 -14.01
N SER A 95 22.22 0.94 -15.01
CA SER A 95 22.97 1.31 -16.22
C SER A 95 22.17 2.15 -17.23
N GLY A 96 20.87 2.36 -16.99
CA GLY A 96 19.99 3.10 -17.89
C GLY A 96 19.55 2.34 -19.14
N GLU A 97 19.88 1.04 -19.27
CA GLU A 97 19.38 0.17 -20.35
C GLU A 97 17.85 -0.01 -20.30
N LYS A 98 17.24 0.17 -19.12
CA LYS A 98 15.79 0.28 -18.95
C LYS A 98 15.43 1.65 -18.35
N ARG A 99 15.13 2.63 -19.19
CA ARG A 99 14.67 3.99 -18.82
C ARG A 99 13.19 4.02 -18.37
N HIS A 100 12.74 3.08 -17.55
CA HIS A 100 11.46 3.22 -16.87
C HIS A 100 11.71 3.41 -15.39
N LYS A 101 11.17 4.53 -14.89
CA LYS A 101 11.21 4.92 -13.48
C LYS A 101 10.66 3.74 -12.67
N LEU A 102 11.45 3.29 -11.70
CA LEU A 102 10.89 2.60 -10.53
C LEU A 102 9.97 3.59 -9.81
#